data_AF-A0A059F2V6-F1
#
_entry.id   AF-A0A059F2V6-F1
#
_cell.length_a   1.000
_cell.length_b   1.000
_cell.length_c   1.000
_cell.angle_alpha   90.00
_cell.angle_beta   90.00
_cell.angle_gamma   90.00
#
_symmetry.space_group_name_H-M   'P 1'
#
loop_
_entity.id
_entity.type
_entity.pdbx_description
1 polymer ?
#
loop_
_entity_poly.entity_id
_entity_poly.type
_entity_poly.pdbx_seq_one_letter_code
_entity_poly.pdbx_strand_id
1 'polypeptide(L)'
;MEIFEENKDISNVRVIQRNLVYVIGIPHKYASEEILKSKNFFGQFGEIKKIVINRRLVNNVETTISAYITFKYIKEAENAIAEVDETVLDNRIIKCTYGTTKYCAFFLKNSVCQNNECMYLHSTGRDEDTITKDEMYVIRHKLHSFEAKNKNKEVLGKERENLTFKLLFKYKPERIIYQNDKITFKPIDYI
;
A
#
# COMPACT_ATOMS: atom_id res chain seq x y z
N MET A 1 -20.52 -5.44 31.92
CA MET A 1 -20.77 -6.71 31.21
C MET A 1 -21.64 -6.31 30.03
N GLU A 2 -21.01 -5.89 28.96
CA GLU A 2 -21.73 -5.37 27.79
C GLU A 2 -22.36 -6.53 27.02
N ILE A 3 -23.62 -6.31 26.68
CA ILE A 3 -24.54 -7.27 26.09
C ILE A 3 -24.06 -7.51 24.65
N PHE A 4 -23.67 -8.74 24.33
CA PHE A 4 -23.33 -9.12 22.96
C PHE A 4 -24.58 -8.97 22.09
N GLU A 5 -24.55 -8.00 21.17
CA GLU A 5 -25.55 -7.89 20.11
C GLU A 5 -25.58 -9.18 19.27
N GLU A 6 -26.79 -9.51 18.85
CA GLU A 6 -27.24 -10.79 18.27
C GLU A 6 -26.34 -11.34 17.16
N ASN A 7 -26.33 -12.68 17.04
CA ASN A 7 -25.61 -13.51 16.06
C ASN A 7 -25.72 -13.00 14.61
N LYS A 8 -24.94 -11.97 14.26
CA LYS A 8 -24.73 -11.55 12.88
C LYS A 8 -23.90 -12.63 12.21
N ASP A 9 -24.46 -13.31 11.21
CA ASP A 9 -23.74 -14.32 10.44
C ASP A 9 -22.59 -13.66 9.66
N ILE A 10 -21.41 -13.67 10.27
CA ILE A 10 -20.18 -13.10 9.71
C ILE A 10 -19.42 -14.09 8.81
N SER A 11 -19.99 -15.27 8.52
CA SER A 11 -19.31 -16.30 7.69
C SER A 11 -19.02 -15.84 6.26
N ASN A 12 -19.90 -15.02 5.69
CA ASN A 12 -19.82 -14.50 4.33
C ASN A 12 -19.25 -13.08 4.24
N VAL A 13 -18.87 -12.52 5.38
CA VAL A 13 -18.35 -11.17 5.50
C VAL A 13 -16.86 -11.15 5.12
N ARG A 14 -16.46 -10.10 4.42
CA ARG A 14 -15.06 -9.74 4.18
C ARG A 14 -14.69 -8.52 5.01
N VAL A 15 -13.47 -8.52 5.53
CA VAL A 15 -12.95 -7.39 6.31
C VAL A 15 -11.77 -6.78 5.57
N ILE A 16 -11.82 -5.48 5.29
CA ILE A 16 -10.73 -4.70 4.71
C ILE A 16 -9.56 -4.69 5.69
N GLN A 17 -8.36 -4.92 5.17
CA GLN A 17 -7.13 -4.84 5.93
C GLN A 17 -6.36 -3.60 5.49
N ARG A 18 -6.37 -2.55 6.31
CA ARG A 18 -5.82 -1.22 5.95
C ARG A 18 -4.31 -1.18 5.75
N ASN A 19 -3.57 -2.19 6.22
CA ASN A 19 -2.13 -2.35 5.96
C ASN A 19 -1.83 -3.37 4.85
N LEU A 20 -2.84 -3.97 4.23
CA LEU A 20 -2.69 -4.95 3.17
C LEU A 20 -3.09 -4.31 1.84
N VAL A 21 -2.21 -4.43 0.86
CA VAL A 21 -2.42 -3.95 -0.50
C VAL A 21 -2.63 -5.14 -1.41
N TYR A 22 -3.70 -5.11 -2.21
CA TYR A 22 -3.98 -6.06 -3.26
C TYR A 22 -3.71 -5.41 -4.62
N VAL A 23 -2.81 -6.02 -5.38
CA VAL A 23 -2.36 -5.51 -6.68
C VAL A 23 -2.71 -6.50 -7.78
N ILE A 24 -3.19 -6.01 -8.91
CA ILE A 24 -3.53 -6.79 -10.09
C ILE A 24 -2.90 -6.17 -11.33
N GLY A 25 -2.50 -7.02 -12.28
CA GLY A 25 -2.02 -6.59 -13.59
C GLY A 25 -0.51 -6.53 -13.70
N ILE A 26 0.23 -6.99 -12.69
CA ILE A 26 1.69 -7.01 -12.71
C ILE A 26 2.15 -8.02 -13.79
N PRO A 27 3.00 -7.62 -14.75
CA PRO A 27 3.58 -8.53 -15.73
C PRO A 27 4.36 -9.68 -15.08
N HIS A 28 4.31 -10.88 -15.67
CA HIS A 28 4.95 -12.07 -15.10
C HIS A 28 6.47 -11.93 -14.91
N LYS A 29 7.15 -11.11 -15.72
CA LYS A 29 8.58 -10.83 -15.57
C LYS A 29 8.96 -10.18 -14.23
N TYR A 30 8.00 -9.60 -13.50
CA TYR A 30 8.20 -9.05 -12.15
C TYR A 30 7.60 -9.93 -11.04
N ALA A 31 7.24 -11.18 -11.34
CA ALA A 31 6.61 -12.12 -10.40
C ALA A 31 7.60 -12.73 -9.38
N SER A 32 8.46 -11.90 -8.81
CA SER A 32 9.41 -12.24 -7.75
C SER A 32 9.20 -11.34 -6.54
N GLU A 33 9.23 -11.94 -5.35
CA GLU A 33 9.13 -11.20 -4.09
C GLU A 33 10.26 -10.18 -3.94
N GLU A 34 11.49 -10.54 -4.34
CA GLU A 34 12.65 -9.65 -4.27
C GLU A 34 12.47 -8.39 -5.13
N ILE A 35 11.94 -8.56 -6.34
CA ILE A 35 11.66 -7.45 -7.25
C ILE A 35 10.59 -6.54 -6.65
N LEU A 36 9.46 -7.11 -6.22
CA LEU A 36 8.36 -6.33 -5.64
C LEU A 36 8.77 -5.62 -4.35
N LYS A 37 9.66 -6.22 -3.55
CA LYS A 37 10.20 -5.65 -2.31
C LYS A 37 11.29 -4.59 -2.55
N SER A 38 11.85 -4.51 -3.76
CA SER A 38 12.89 -3.54 -4.08
C SER A 38 12.40 -2.09 -3.99
N LYS A 39 13.34 -1.15 -3.81
CA LYS A 39 13.09 0.30 -3.80
C LYS A 39 12.62 0.86 -5.15
N ASN A 40 12.71 0.09 -6.22
CA ASN A 40 12.18 0.49 -7.54
C ASN A 40 10.71 0.09 -7.70
N PHE A 41 10.18 -0.74 -6.80
CA PHE A 41 8.80 -1.22 -6.80
C PHE A 41 8.09 -0.82 -5.48
N PHE A 42 7.50 -1.74 -4.74
CA PHE A 42 6.67 -1.42 -3.58
C PHE A 42 7.49 -1.07 -2.34
N GLY A 43 8.76 -1.48 -2.28
CA GLY A 43 9.68 -1.09 -1.20
C GLY A 43 9.96 0.40 -1.14
N GLN A 44 9.59 1.17 -2.17
CA GLN A 44 9.71 2.63 -2.17
C GLN A 44 8.70 3.34 -1.27
N PHE A 45 7.61 2.66 -0.89
CA PHE A 45 6.53 3.24 -0.09
C PHE A 45 6.64 2.96 1.40
N GLY A 46 7.41 1.95 1.80
CA GLY A 46 7.54 1.56 3.20
C GLY A 46 8.13 0.18 3.44
N GLU A 47 8.18 -0.21 4.71
CA GLU A 47 8.67 -1.51 5.15
C GLU A 47 7.63 -2.62 4.90
N ILE A 48 7.99 -3.59 4.05
CA ILE A 48 7.11 -4.71 3.70
C ILE A 48 7.38 -5.90 4.62
N LYS A 49 6.33 -6.36 5.31
CA LYS A 49 6.36 -7.53 6.21
C LYS A 49 6.24 -8.84 5.44
N LYS A 50 5.32 -8.92 4.48
CA LYS A 50 5.01 -10.16 3.76
C LYS A 50 4.50 -9.86 2.36
N ILE A 51 4.90 -10.68 1.38
CA ILE A 51 4.34 -10.67 0.03
C ILE A 51 3.78 -12.07 -0.27
N VAL A 52 2.58 -12.13 -0.81
CA VAL A 52 1.98 -13.36 -1.33
C VAL A 52 1.61 -13.14 -2.79
N ILE A 53 2.33 -13.80 -3.69
CA ILE A 53 2.09 -13.73 -5.12
C ILE A 53 1.10 -14.81 -5.54
N ASN A 54 0.08 -14.43 -6.30
CA ASN A 54 -0.87 -15.34 -6.91
C ASN A 54 -0.72 -15.30 -8.43
N ARG A 55 -0.29 -16.43 -9.00
CA ARG A 55 -0.16 -16.65 -10.44
C ARG A 55 -1.42 -17.36 -10.91
N ARG A 56 -2.37 -16.62 -11.48
CA ARG A 56 -3.56 -17.22 -12.10
C ARG A 56 -3.33 -17.40 -13.59
N LEU A 57 -3.55 -18.62 -14.07
CA LEU A 57 -3.62 -18.93 -15.49
C LEU A 57 -4.98 -18.48 -16.04
N VAL A 58 -4.98 -17.63 -17.06
CA VAL A 58 -6.19 -17.31 -17.82
C VAL A 58 -6.01 -17.93 -19.21
N ASN A 59 -6.88 -18.86 -19.58
CA ASN A 59 -6.84 -19.57 -20.88
C ASN A 59 -5.47 -20.22 -21.19
N ASN A 60 -4.82 -20.83 -20.18
CA ASN A 60 -3.47 -21.41 -20.29
C ASN A 60 -2.34 -20.43 -20.68
N VAL A 61 -2.58 -19.12 -20.62
CA VAL A 61 -1.55 -18.10 -20.86
C VAL A 61 -1.35 -17.26 -19.60
N GLU A 62 -0.13 -17.29 -19.05
CA GLU A 62 0.27 -16.40 -17.95
C GLU A 62 0.52 -14.99 -18.48
N THR A 63 -0.50 -14.14 -18.43
CA THR A 63 -0.35 -12.75 -18.88
C THR A 63 0.05 -11.80 -17.76
N THR A 64 -0.54 -11.98 -16.57
CA THR A 64 -0.32 -11.11 -15.40
C THR A 64 -0.47 -11.90 -14.11
N ILE A 65 0.10 -11.38 -13.02
CA ILE A 65 -0.05 -11.90 -11.67
C ILE A 65 -0.88 -10.93 -10.81
N SER A 66 -1.35 -11.42 -9.67
CA SER A 66 -1.77 -10.58 -8.56
C SER A 66 -0.89 -10.80 -7.35
N ALA A 67 -0.84 -9.82 -6.45
CA ALA A 67 -0.03 -9.89 -5.25
C ALA A 67 -0.76 -9.27 -4.06
N TYR A 68 -0.58 -9.86 -2.89
CA TYR A 68 -0.94 -9.29 -1.60
C TYR A 68 0.33 -8.82 -0.90
N ILE A 69 0.42 -7.54 -0.60
CA ILE A 69 1.60 -6.91 0.00
C ILE A 69 1.18 -6.36 1.36
N THR A 70 1.73 -6.92 2.44
CA THR A 70 1.47 -6.47 3.80
C THR A 70 2.55 -5.50 4.24
N PHE A 71 2.18 -4.24 4.45
CA PHE A 71 3.07 -3.21 5.01
C PHE A 71 3.11 -3.28 6.53
N LYS A 72 4.18 -2.72 7.10
CA LYS A 72 4.33 -2.56 8.54
C LYS A 72 3.36 -1.53 9.08
N TYR A 73 3.21 -0.41 8.38
CA TYR A 73 2.34 0.69 8.78
C TYR A 73 1.19 0.93 7.79
N ILE A 74 0.02 1.28 8.31
CA ILE A 74 -1.18 1.58 7.50
C ILE A 74 -0.91 2.73 6.52
N LYS A 75 -0.17 3.76 6.97
CA LYS A 75 0.10 4.93 6.14
C LYS A 75 0.93 4.61 4.89
N GLU A 76 1.83 3.63 4.98
CA GLU A 76 2.64 3.16 3.85
C GLU A 76 1.77 2.46 2.81
N ALA A 77 0.83 1.62 3.26
CA ALA A 77 -0.14 0.96 2.39
C ALA A 77 -1.05 1.96 1.67
N GLU A 78 -1.59 2.93 2.39
CA GLU A 78 -2.39 4.02 1.80
C GLU A 78 -1.61 4.78 0.74
N ASN A 79 -0.36 5.16 1.05
CA ASN A 79 0.51 5.87 0.11
C ASN A 79 0.82 5.02 -1.13
N ALA A 80 1.13 3.73 -0.94
CA ALA A 80 1.35 2.80 -2.04
C ALA A 80 0.14 2.73 -2.98
N ILE A 81 -1.08 2.62 -2.43
CA ILE A 81 -2.30 2.58 -3.24
C ILE A 81 -2.49 3.92 -3.99
N ALA A 82 -2.36 5.06 -3.29
CA ALA A 82 -2.56 6.38 -3.88
C ALA A 82 -1.59 6.69 -5.03
N GLU A 83 -0.35 6.20 -4.92
CA GLU A 83 0.69 6.42 -5.93
C GLU A 83 0.66 5.39 -7.07
N VAL A 84 0.19 4.15 -6.82
CA VAL A 84 0.27 3.03 -7.78
C VAL A 84 -1.05 2.72 -8.49
N ASP A 85 -2.20 3.00 -7.90
CA ASP A 85 -3.47 2.70 -8.55
C ASP A 85 -3.59 3.43 -9.89
N GLU A 86 -4.14 2.75 -10.90
CA GLU A 86 -4.30 3.25 -12.27
C GLU A 86 -2.97 3.70 -12.95
N THR A 87 -1.81 3.26 -12.47
CA THR A 87 -0.49 3.50 -13.11
C THR A 87 -0.22 2.53 -14.26
N VAL A 88 0.81 2.81 -15.07
CA VAL A 88 1.25 1.93 -16.17
C VAL A 88 2.56 1.24 -15.80
N LEU A 89 2.66 -0.05 -16.13
CA LEU A 89 3.88 -0.85 -16.06
C LEU A 89 3.94 -1.74 -17.30
N ASP A 90 4.92 -1.51 -18.18
CA ASP A 90 5.04 -2.16 -19.50
C ASP A 90 3.74 -2.18 -20.29
N ASN A 91 3.18 -0.99 -20.52
CA ASN A 91 1.95 -0.78 -21.28
C ASN A 91 0.72 -1.50 -20.68
N ARG A 92 0.78 -1.93 -19.42
CA ARG A 92 -0.37 -2.49 -18.69
C ARG A 92 -0.76 -1.59 -17.54
N ILE A 93 -2.06 -1.41 -17.35
CA ILE A 93 -2.59 -0.66 -16.21
C ILE A 93 -2.52 -1.56 -14.97
N ILE A 94 -1.86 -1.07 -13.94
CA ILE A 94 -1.83 -1.68 -12.62
C ILE A 94 -3.02 -1.18 -11.82
N LYS A 95 -3.78 -2.11 -11.23
CA LYS A 95 -4.85 -1.79 -10.29
C LYS A 95 -4.38 -2.11 -8.88
N CYS A 96 -4.51 -1.15 -7.99
CA CYS A 96 -4.01 -1.24 -6.63
C CYS A 96 -5.13 -0.85 -5.67
N THR A 97 -5.38 -1.67 -4.65
CA THR A 97 -6.46 -1.41 -3.71
C THR A 97 -6.17 -2.04 -2.36
N TYR A 98 -7.01 -1.81 -1.35
CA TYR A 98 -6.86 -2.52 -0.08
C TYR A 98 -7.17 -4.01 -0.24
N GLY A 99 -6.44 -4.85 0.47
CA GLY A 99 -6.76 -6.26 0.58
C GLY A 99 -7.95 -6.49 1.51
N THR A 100 -8.64 -7.60 1.29
CA THR A 100 -9.67 -8.10 2.20
C THR A 100 -9.26 -9.46 2.72
N THR A 101 -9.68 -9.78 3.93
CA THR A 101 -9.55 -11.11 4.52
C THR A 101 -10.93 -11.64 4.93
N LYS A 102 -10.98 -12.94 5.18
CA LYS A 102 -12.12 -13.62 5.78
C LYS A 102 -11.85 -13.85 7.26
N TYR A 103 -12.91 -14.08 8.02
CA TYR A 103 -12.80 -14.64 9.36
C TYR A 103 -12.25 -16.07 9.28
N CYS A 104 -11.42 -16.43 10.27
CA CYS A 104 -10.94 -17.79 10.39
C CYS A 104 -12.08 -18.74 10.74
N ALA A 105 -12.11 -19.92 10.12
CA ALA A 105 -13.13 -20.93 10.41
C ALA A 105 -13.16 -21.37 11.89
N PHE A 106 -12.01 -21.38 12.57
CA PHE A 106 -11.94 -21.70 14.00
C PHE A 106 -12.50 -20.57 14.86
N PHE A 107 -12.20 -19.32 14.50
CA PHE A 107 -12.76 -18.14 15.16
C PHE A 107 -14.30 -18.11 15.04
N LEU A 108 -14.83 -18.39 13.84
CA LEU A 108 -16.28 -18.49 13.61
C LEU A 108 -16.96 -19.58 14.45
N LYS A 109 -16.22 -20.62 14.85
CA LYS A 109 -16.69 -21.71 15.71
C LYS A 109 -16.40 -21.46 17.20
N ASN A 110 -15.95 -20.26 17.58
CA ASN A 110 -15.48 -19.94 18.93
C ASN A 110 -14.42 -20.91 19.46
N SER A 111 -13.52 -21.36 18.58
CA SER A 111 -12.44 -22.31 18.88
C SER A 111 -11.07 -21.69 18.60
N VAL A 112 -10.05 -22.11 19.36
CA VAL A 112 -8.68 -21.62 19.18
C VAL A 112 -8.08 -22.18 17.90
N CYS A 113 -7.57 -21.30 17.04
CA CYS A 113 -6.85 -21.72 15.85
C CYS A 113 -5.45 -22.21 16.22
N GLN A 114 -5.08 -23.41 15.77
CA GLN A 114 -3.73 -23.97 15.99
C GLN A 114 -2.68 -23.46 15.00
N ASN A 115 -3.08 -22.71 13.97
CA ASN A 115 -2.16 -22.14 13.00
C ASN A 115 -1.63 -20.79 13.48
N ASN A 116 -0.37 -20.77 13.93
CA ASN A 116 0.32 -19.56 14.38
C ASN A 116 0.51 -18.51 13.28
N GLU A 117 0.49 -18.92 12.01
CA GLU A 117 0.62 -18.04 10.85
C GLU A 117 -0.71 -17.89 10.07
N CYS A 118 -1.84 -18.06 10.76
CA CYS A 118 -3.16 -17.92 10.14
C CYS A 118 -3.30 -16.53 9.49
N MET A 119 -3.60 -16.50 8.19
CA MET A 119 -3.83 -15.27 7.42
C MET A 119 -5.26 -14.71 7.59
N TYR A 120 -6.13 -15.45 8.26
CA TYR A 120 -7.52 -15.09 8.48
C TYR A 120 -7.71 -14.38 9.82
N LEU A 121 -8.78 -13.60 9.91
CA LEU A 121 -9.03 -12.75 11.06
C LEU A 121 -9.50 -13.58 12.28
N HIS A 122 -8.89 -13.33 13.44
CA HIS A 122 -9.22 -13.94 14.74
C HIS A 122 -9.84 -12.94 15.73
N SER A 123 -10.35 -11.82 15.23
CA SER A 123 -10.99 -10.77 16.02
C SER A 123 -12.13 -10.17 15.21
N THR A 124 -13.11 -9.57 15.87
CA THR A 124 -14.17 -8.82 15.16
C THR A 124 -13.55 -7.67 14.35
N GLY A 125 -13.90 -7.58 13.07
CA GLY A 125 -13.51 -6.47 12.21
C GLY A 125 -14.25 -5.18 12.61
N ARG A 126 -13.73 -4.03 12.18
CA ARG A 126 -14.47 -2.78 12.36
C ARG A 126 -15.65 -2.73 11.40
N ASP A 127 -16.76 -2.13 11.81
CA ASP A 127 -17.94 -2.00 10.95
C ASP A 127 -17.62 -1.20 9.67
N GLU A 128 -16.81 -0.14 9.78
CA GLU A 128 -16.33 0.66 8.64
C GLU A 128 -15.46 -0.10 7.62
N ASP A 129 -14.87 -1.22 8.05
CA ASP A 129 -14.01 -2.07 7.22
C ASP A 129 -14.72 -3.35 6.79
N THR A 130 -15.99 -3.49 7.14
CA THR A 130 -16.76 -4.70 6.91
C THR A 130 -17.56 -4.57 5.62
N ILE A 131 -17.41 -5.57 4.73
CA ILE A 131 -18.04 -5.60 3.42
C ILE A 131 -18.73 -6.94 3.22
N THR A 132 -19.98 -6.89 2.76
CA THR A 132 -20.74 -8.06 2.34
C THR A 132 -20.29 -8.57 0.98
N LYS A 133 -20.67 -9.80 0.63
CA LYS A 133 -20.35 -10.38 -0.67
C LYS A 133 -20.93 -9.57 -1.84
N ASP A 134 -22.13 -9.02 -1.65
CA ASP A 134 -22.84 -8.27 -2.69
C ASP A 134 -22.23 -6.88 -2.89
N GLU A 135 -21.89 -6.17 -1.80
CA GLU A 135 -21.16 -4.91 -1.87
C GLU A 135 -19.80 -5.09 -2.54
N MET A 136 -19.08 -6.17 -2.24
CA MET A 136 -17.80 -6.46 -2.89
C MET A 136 -17.93 -6.58 -4.42
N TYR A 137 -19.04 -7.14 -4.91
CA TYR A 137 -19.32 -7.22 -6.35
C TYR A 137 -19.61 -5.85 -6.95
N VAL A 138 -20.37 -5.01 -6.24
CA VAL A 138 -20.71 -3.64 -6.67
C VAL A 138 -19.47 -2.74 -6.70
N ILE A 139 -18.60 -2.83 -5.69
CA ILE A 139 -17.39 -1.99 -5.53
C ILE A 139 -16.32 -2.32 -6.58
N ARG A 140 -16.44 -3.45 -7.30
CA ARG A 140 -15.50 -3.88 -8.37
C ARG A 140 -14.02 -3.80 -7.98
N HIS A 141 -13.72 -4.13 -6.72
CA HIS A 141 -12.37 -4.07 -6.14
C HIS A 141 -11.77 -2.66 -5.96
N LYS A 142 -12.56 -1.58 -5.95
CA LYS A 142 -12.07 -0.23 -5.56
C LYS A 142 -12.39 0.08 -4.10
N LEU A 143 -11.57 -0.45 -3.19
CA LEU A 143 -11.78 -0.42 -1.75
C LEU A 143 -11.25 0.86 -1.05
N HIS A 144 -10.89 1.89 -1.80
CA HIS A 144 -10.47 3.19 -1.28
C HIS A 144 -11.30 4.31 -1.90
N SER A 145 -11.53 5.37 -1.12
CA SER A 145 -12.26 6.57 -1.56
C SER A 145 -11.38 7.65 -2.17
N PHE A 146 -10.08 7.66 -1.89
CA PHE A 146 -9.15 8.65 -2.42
C PHE A 146 -8.80 8.40 -3.89
N GLU A 147 -8.39 9.46 -4.58
CA GLU A 147 -8.01 9.41 -6.00
C GLU A 147 -6.55 8.99 -6.19
N ALA A 148 -6.31 8.24 -7.26
CA ALA A 148 -4.97 7.89 -7.70
C ALA A 148 -4.24 9.13 -8.25
N LYS A 149 -3.00 9.36 -7.79
CA LYS A 149 -2.21 10.55 -8.12
C LYS A 149 -1.48 10.45 -9.46
N ASN A 150 -1.17 9.24 -9.90
CA ASN A 150 -0.29 8.98 -11.04
C ASN A 150 -0.96 8.20 -12.17
N LYS A 151 -2.26 8.46 -12.39
CA LYS A 151 -3.03 7.81 -13.46
C LYS A 151 -2.28 7.88 -14.79
N ASN A 152 -2.16 6.73 -15.47
CA ASN A 152 -1.47 6.57 -16.74
C ASN A 152 0.03 6.93 -16.75
N LYS A 153 0.66 7.12 -15.58
CA LYS A 153 2.11 7.34 -15.46
C LYS A 153 2.81 6.07 -15.02
N GLU A 154 4.07 5.95 -15.39
CA GLU A 154 4.94 4.89 -14.87
C GLU A 154 5.55 5.33 -13.54
N VAL A 155 5.29 4.55 -12.49
CA VAL A 155 5.77 4.79 -11.11
C VAL A 155 6.65 3.64 -10.62
N LEU A 156 6.29 2.41 -11.02
CA LEU A 156 7.02 1.19 -10.68
C LEU A 156 8.09 0.90 -11.75
N GLY A 157 9.18 0.26 -11.32
CA GLY A 157 10.25 -0.19 -12.22
C GLY A 157 11.20 0.91 -12.70
N LYS A 158 10.98 2.16 -12.28
CA LYS A 158 11.91 3.26 -12.57
C LYS A 158 13.09 3.19 -11.61
N GLU A 159 14.29 3.13 -12.17
CA GLU A 159 15.45 3.60 -11.43
C GLU A 159 15.20 5.09 -11.19
N ARG A 160 15.01 5.46 -9.93
CA ARG A 160 15.14 6.86 -9.57
C ARG A 160 16.60 7.17 -9.87
N GLU A 161 16.87 7.91 -10.95
CA GLU A 161 18.14 8.61 -11.10
C GLU A 161 18.38 9.21 -9.73
N ASN A 162 19.46 8.79 -9.07
CA ASN A 162 19.87 9.44 -7.85
C ASN A 162 19.86 10.92 -8.22
N LEU A 163 18.91 11.68 -7.65
CA LEU A 163 18.93 13.13 -7.62
C LEU A 163 20.18 13.42 -6.80
N THR A 164 21.32 13.25 -7.46
CA THR A 164 22.62 13.62 -6.97
C THR A 164 22.43 15.07 -6.61
N PHE A 165 22.95 15.46 -5.46
CA PHE A 165 22.89 16.84 -5.01
C PHE A 165 23.17 17.85 -6.15
N LYS A 166 23.96 17.47 -7.16
CA LYS A 166 24.11 18.12 -8.48
C LYS A 166 22.80 18.62 -9.13
N LEU A 167 21.75 17.82 -9.24
CA LEU A 167 20.48 18.25 -9.85
C LEU A 167 19.73 19.25 -8.96
N LEU A 168 19.82 19.12 -7.63
CA LEU A 168 19.27 20.11 -6.69
C LEU A 168 20.02 21.45 -6.79
N PHE A 169 21.34 21.44 -7.01
CA PHE A 169 22.14 22.64 -7.23
C PHE A 169 21.91 23.28 -8.61
N LYS A 170 21.54 22.50 -9.64
CA LYS A 170 21.18 23.02 -10.97
C LYS A 170 20.00 24.00 -10.91
N TYR A 171 19.06 23.78 -10.01
CA TYR A 171 17.87 24.61 -9.84
C TYR A 171 17.91 25.48 -8.57
N LYS A 172 19.03 25.49 -7.82
CA LYS A 172 19.20 26.40 -6.70
C LYS A 172 19.52 27.79 -7.27
N PRO A 173 18.64 28.79 -7.11
CA PRO A 173 18.93 30.13 -7.63
C PRO A 173 20.20 30.68 -6.96
N GLU A 174 21.06 31.32 -7.74
CA GLU A 174 22.18 32.09 -7.19
C GLU A 174 21.62 33.15 -6.25
N ARG A 175 21.81 32.95 -4.94
CA ARG A 175 21.58 34.01 -3.98
C ARG A 175 22.79 34.90 -4.03
N ILE A 176 22.61 36.14 -4.51
CA ILE A 176 23.57 37.21 -4.27
C ILE A 176 23.54 37.46 -2.76
N ILE A 177 24.52 36.91 -2.05
CA ILE A 177 24.75 37.24 -0.64
C ILE A 177 25.47 38.56 -0.65
N TYR A 178 24.75 39.64 -0.34
CA TYR A 178 25.40 40.90 -0.03
C TYR A 178 26.19 40.69 1.27
N GLN A 179 27.51 40.69 1.16
CA GLN A 179 28.36 40.76 2.33
C GLN A 179 28.11 42.14 2.95
N ASN A 180 27.44 42.18 4.10
CA ASN A 180 27.39 43.42 4.86
C ASN A 180 28.83 43.75 5.24
N ASP A 181 29.37 44.84 4.70
CA ASP A 181 30.75 45.28 4.91
C ASP A 181 31.09 45.54 6.39
N LYS A 182 30.08 45.58 7.27
CA LYS A 182 30.25 45.75 8.72
C LYS A 182 29.26 44.88 9.49
N ILE A 183 29.79 43.90 10.23
CA ILE A 183 29.07 43.24 11.32
C ILE A 183 29.19 44.16 12.53
N THR A 184 28.14 44.92 12.84
CA THR A 184 28.10 45.71 14.07
C THR A 184 27.62 44.85 15.23
N PHE A 185 28.56 44.40 16.05
CA PHE A 185 28.24 43.81 17.35
C PHE A 185 27.99 44.94 18.35
N LYS A 186 26.77 45.08 18.87
CA LYS A 186 26.51 45.88 20.06
C LYS A 186 26.38 44.92 21.24
N PRO A 187 27.30 44.95 22.23
CA PRO A 187 27.10 44.18 23.45
C PRO A 187 25.79 44.64 24.12
N ILE A 188 25.01 43.68 24.59
CA ILE A 188 23.87 43.94 25.44
C ILE A 188 24.44 44.12 26.83
N ASP A 189 24.48 45.36 27.32
CA ASP A 189 24.79 45.61 28.71
C ASP A 189 23.63 45.06 29.56
N TYR A 190 23.90 44.02 30.34
CA TYR A 190 22.97 43.52 31.34
C TYR A 190 23.02 44.49 32.53
N ILE A 191 21.92 45.21 32.77
CA ILE A 191 21.64 45.92 34.03
C ILE A 191 20.61 45.10 34.81
#